data_AF-A0A3D1FZ96-F1
#
_entry.id   AF-A0A3D1FZ96-F1
#
_cell.length_a   1.000
_cell.length_b   1.000
_cell.length_c   1.000
_cell.angle_alpha   90.00
_cell.angle_beta   90.00
_cell.angle_gamma   90.00
#
_symmetry.space_group_name_H-M   'P 1'
#
loop_
_entity.id
_entity.type
_entity.pdbx_description
1 polymer ?
#
loop_
_entity_poly.entity_id
_entity_poly.type
_entity_poly.pdbx_seq_one_letter_code
_entity_poly.pdbx_strand_id
1 'polypeptide(L)' 'MFNKYTEVHPWKIIERRWDANNHPKSESLFSIGNGRMGQRANFEETYTGKSLQGS' A
#
# COMPACT_ATOMS: atom_id res chain seq x y z
N MET A 1 3.83 -0.81 -21.45
CA MET A 1 4.18 0.46 -20.77
C MET A 1 3.96 0.23 -19.28
N PHE A 2 4.99 0.30 -18.44
CA PHE A 2 4.83 0.09 -17.00
C PHE A 2 3.98 1.24 -16.44
N ASN A 3 2.75 0.94 -16.01
CA ASN A 3 1.87 1.91 -15.35
C ASN A 3 2.47 2.26 -13.97
N LYS A 4 3.25 3.35 -13.95
CA LYS A 4 3.89 3.85 -12.74
C LYS A 4 2.93 4.81 -12.05
N TYR A 5 2.29 4.34 -10.98
CA TYR A 5 1.37 5.14 -10.15
C TYR A 5 2.03 5.70 -8.88
N THR A 6 3.28 5.33 -8.64
CA THR A 6 4.12 5.86 -7.58
C THR A 6 5.17 6.82 -8.13
N GLU A 7 5.50 7.83 -7.34
CA GLU A 7 6.51 8.81 -7.69
C GLU A 7 7.91 8.31 -7.35
N VAL A 8 8.88 8.75 -8.14
CA VAL A 8 10.29 8.47 -7.87
C VAL A 8 10.80 9.49 -6.86
N HIS A 9 11.20 9.02 -5.69
CA HIS A 9 11.86 9.82 -4.68
C HIS A 9 13.03 9.02 -4.09
N PRO A 10 14.18 9.64 -3.79
CA PRO A 10 15.40 8.91 -3.38
C PRO A 10 15.22 8.06 -2.12
N TRP A 11 14.33 8.47 -1.22
CA TRP A 11 14.14 7.83 0.09
C TRP A 11 12.69 7.46 0.42
N LYS A 12 11.75 7.68 -0.50
CA LYS A 12 10.32 7.55 -0.20
C LYS A 12 9.63 6.86 -1.36
N ILE A 13 8.59 6.10 -1.03
CA ILE A 13 7.59 5.65 -1.99
C ILE A 13 6.37 6.54 -1.75
N ILE A 14 5.89 7.22 -2.80
CA ILE A 14 4.79 8.18 -2.69
C ILE A 14 3.73 7.82 -3.72
N GLU A 15 2.50 7.58 -3.26
CA GLU A 15 1.30 7.52 -4.08
C GLU A 15 0.50 8.81 -3.83
N ARG A 16 0.44 9.74 -4.80
CA ARG A 16 -0.20 11.05 -4.60
C ARG A 16 -1.72 11.03 -4.65
N ARG A 17 -2.30 10.06 -5.35
CA ARG A 17 -3.73 9.94 -5.57
C ARG A 17 -4.15 8.53 -5.27
N TRP A 18 -5.27 8.39 -4.60
CA TRP A 18 -5.85 7.10 -4.29
C TRP A 18 -6.62 6.55 -5.50
N ASP A 19 -6.42 5.27 -5.80
CA ASP A 19 -7.17 4.48 -6.78
C ASP A 19 -7.50 3.10 -6.18
N ALA A 20 -8.79 2.77 -6.09
CA ALA A 20 -9.28 1.50 -5.55
C ALA A 20 -8.70 0.27 -6.28
N ASN A 21 -8.37 0.39 -7.57
CA ASN A 21 -7.79 -0.72 -8.34
C ASN A 21 -6.34 -1.04 -7.93
N ASN A 22 -5.64 -0.04 -7.38
CA ASN A 22 -4.27 -0.20 -6.90
C ASN A 22 -4.20 -0.58 -5.42
N HIS A 23 -5.29 -0.40 -4.67
CA HIS A 23 -5.31 -0.63 -3.23
C HIS A 23 -4.70 -1.98 -2.79
N PRO A 24 -5.04 -3.14 -3.39
CA PRO A 24 -4.42 -4.41 -3.01
C PRO A 24 -2.90 -4.45 -3.22
N LYS A 25 -2.38 -3.75 -4.23
CA LYS A 25 -0.94 -3.66 -4.52
C LYS A 25 -0.26 -2.69 -3.56
N SER A 26 -0.89 -1.55 -3.30
CA SER A 26 -0.41 -0.53 -2.37
C SER A 26 -0.32 -1.09 -0.94
N GLU A 27 -1.30 -1.88 -0.49
CA GLU A 27 -1.24 -2.56 0.81
C GLU A 27 0.04 -3.40 0.99
N SER A 28 0.47 -4.10 -0.07
CA SER A 28 1.74 -4.86 -0.07
C SER A 28 2.96 -3.93 -0.15
N LEU A 29 2.92 -2.92 -1.01
CA LEU A 29 4.06 -2.05 -1.28
C LEU A 29 4.43 -1.17 -0.06
N PHE A 30 3.42 -0.73 0.68
CA PHE A 30 3.57 0.14 1.85
C PHE A 30 3.56 -0.62 3.18
N SER A 31 3.66 -1.96 3.15
CA SER A 31 3.73 -2.78 4.35
C SER A 31 4.90 -2.37 5.26
N ILE A 32 4.72 -2.50 6.57
CA ILE A 32 5.72 -2.19 7.58
C ILE A 32 6.07 -3.44 8.39
N GLY A 33 7.27 -3.50 8.96
CA GLY A 33 7.68 -4.60 9.82
C GLY A 33 8.96 -4.31 10.59
N ASN A 34 9.14 -5.03 11.70
CA ASN A 34 10.28 -4.85 12.61
C ASN A 34 11.06 -6.16 12.86
N GLY A 35 10.87 -7.16 12.01
CA GLY A 35 11.50 -8.48 12.12
C GLY A 35 10.80 -9.44 13.11
N ARG A 36 9.96 -8.94 14.03
CA ARG A 36 9.11 -9.76 14.91
C ARG A 36 7.66 -9.80 14.42
N MET A 37 7.18 -8.68 13.87
CA MET A 37 5.81 -8.51 13.37
C MET A 37 5.88 -7.74 12.04
N GLY A 38 4.84 -7.87 11.23
CA GLY A 38 4.72 -7.13 9.99
C GLY A 38 3.25 -6.96 9.59
N GLN A 39 2.86 -5.72 9.33
CA GLN A 39 1.48 -5.39 8.98
C GLN A 39 1.44 -4.92 7.53
N ARG A 40 0.40 -5.33 6.79
CA ARG A 40 0.11 -4.73 5.49
C ARG A 40 -0.38 -3.30 5.71
N ALA A 41 -0.22 -2.44 4.71
CA ALA A 41 -0.76 -1.08 4.77
C ALA A 41 -2.27 -1.07 4.51
N ASN A 42 -3.01 -1.88 5.27
CA ASN A 42 -4.47 -1.82 5.33
C ASN A 42 -4.89 -0.46 5.89
N PHE A 43 -6.05 0.05 5.46
CA PHE A 43 -6.64 1.21 6.12
C PHE A 43 -7.16 0.82 7.51
N GLU A 44 -6.84 1.64 8.50
CA GLU A 44 -7.32 1.47 9.89
C GLU A 44 -8.83 1.75 9.99
N GLU A 45 -9.37 2.59 9.10
CA GLU A 45 -10.81 2.79 8.96
C GLU A 45 -11.46 1.63 8.20
N THR A 46 -12.77 1.45 8.40
CA THR A 46 -13.54 0.44 7.68
C THR A 46 -13.49 0.70 6.17
N TYR A 47 -12.78 -0.16 5.46
CA TYR A 47 -12.73 -0.16 4.00
C TYR A 47 -13.55 -1.32 3.45
N THR A 48 -14.55 -1.01 2.62
CA THR A 48 -15.48 -1.99 2.04
C THR A 48 -15.08 -2.48 0.64
N GLY A 49 -14.03 -1.90 0.07
CA GLY A 49 -13.51 -2.32 -1.24
C GLY A 49 -12.66 -3.58 -1.17
N LYS A 50 -12.05 -3.95 -2.29
CA LYS A 50 -11.18 -5.13 -2.37
C LYS A 50 -9.89 -4.88 -1.57
N SER A 51 -9.71 -5.63 -0.48
CA SER A 51 -8.56 -5.56 0.42
C SER A 51 -8.16 -6.98 0.82
N LEU A 52 -6.90 -7.15 1.22
CA LEU A 52 -6.44 -8.38 1.87
C LEU A 52 -5.95 -8.03 3.29
N GLN A 53 -6.66 -8.48 4.30
CA GLN A 53 -6.29 -8.23 5.69
C GLN A 53 -5.01 -8.99 6.05
N GLY A 54 -4.03 -8.34 6.70
CA GLY A 54 -2.78 -8.99 7.12
C GLY A 54 -2.02 -8.22 8.20
N SER A 55 -1.58 -8.95 9.24
CA SER A 55 -0.84 -8.48 10.42
C SER A 55 0.31 -9.42 10.78
#